data_AF-A0A075WSM3-F1
#
_entry.id   AF-A0A075WSM3-F1
#
_cell.length_a   1.000
_cell.length_b   1.000
_cell.length_c   1.000
_cell.angle_alpha   90.00
_cell.angle_beta   90.00
_cell.angle_gamma   90.00
#
_symmetry.space_group_name_H-M   'P 1'
#
loop_
_entity.id
_entity.type
_entity.pdbx_description
1 polymer ?
#
loop_
_entity_poly.entity_id
_entity_poly.type
_entity_poly.pdbx_seq_one_letter_code
_entity_poly.pdbx_strand_id
1 'polypeptide(L)'
;MIWFDYVALAILSYFTIRGFLSGFVKTIASLLGMVIAFLYSGWLSIKIAPFVGSITTSNPKVLPILSFILSFAMIYLSFVLAGFLLSVFLGKLNLTLADRILGSILGLIKASLFITFIYLLLVIPYPPSKNNLKTALTYPIVEKTLKISSPFIPESWKTFLKKREVLT
;
A
#
# COMPACT_ATOMS: atom_id res chain seq x y z
N MET A 1 -4.27 15.34 -17.75
CA MET A 1 -4.03 14.92 -16.36
C MET A 1 -5.38 14.67 -15.73
N ILE A 2 -5.58 13.50 -15.16
CA ILE A 2 -6.82 13.12 -14.48
C ILE A 2 -6.70 13.37 -12.98
N TRP A 3 -7.82 13.42 -12.25
CA TRP A 3 -7.85 13.60 -10.79
C TRP A 3 -6.93 12.60 -10.04
N PHE A 4 -6.73 11.41 -10.60
CA PHE A 4 -5.82 10.38 -10.08
C PHE A 4 -4.35 10.83 -10.05
N ASP A 5 -3.90 11.63 -11.02
CA ASP A 5 -2.52 12.12 -11.06
C ASP A 5 -2.22 13.05 -9.87
N TYR A 6 -3.18 13.90 -9.48
CA TYR A 6 -3.04 14.77 -8.30
C TYR A 6 -3.02 13.99 -6.99
N VAL A 7 -3.83 12.94 -6.88
CA VAL A 7 -3.83 12.04 -5.71
C VAL A 7 -2.49 11.31 -5.60
N ALA A 8 -2.01 10.77 -6.72
CA ALA A 8 -0.73 10.08 -6.73
C ALA A 8 0.43 11.02 -6.38
N LEU A 9 0.43 12.25 -6.92
CA LEU A 9 1.43 13.27 -6.59
C LEU A 9 1.41 13.59 -5.09
N ALA A 10 0.23 13.82 -4.51
CA ALA A 10 0.09 14.11 -3.08
C ALA A 10 0.63 12.97 -2.19
N ILE A 11 0.36 11.72 -2.57
CA ILE A 11 0.86 10.53 -1.88
C ILE A 11 2.39 10.45 -1.98
N LEU A 12 2.93 10.68 -3.18
CA LEU A 12 4.37 10.72 -3.44
C LEU A 12 5.07 11.76 -2.57
N SER A 13 4.57 13.00 -2.57
CA SER A 13 5.09 14.09 -1.75
C SER A 13 5.02 13.73 -0.27
N TYR A 14 3.86 13.25 0.20
CA TYR A 14 3.63 12.93 1.61
C TYR A 14 4.58 11.85 2.12
N PHE A 15 4.70 10.71 1.42
CA PHE A 15 5.56 9.61 1.85
C PHE A 15 7.05 9.94 1.73
N THR A 16 7.44 10.74 0.73
CA THR A 16 8.83 11.20 0.56
C THR A 16 9.23 12.13 1.72
N ILE A 17 8.41 13.15 1.99
CA ILE A 17 8.65 14.10 3.09
C ILE A 17 8.63 13.36 4.43
N ARG A 18 7.65 12.47 4.64
CA ARG A 18 7.56 11.69 5.87
C ARG A 18 8.73 10.72 6.03
N GLY A 19 9.23 10.11 4.95
CA GLY A 19 10.42 9.25 4.95
C GLY A 19 11.68 10.03 5.34
N PHE A 20 11.84 11.23 4.81
CA PHE A 20 12.92 12.14 5.19
C PHE A 20 12.86 12.55 6.67
N LEU A 21 11.66 12.87 7.19
CA LEU A 21 11.47 13.28 8.58
C LEU A 21 11.55 12.12 9.59
N SER A 22 11.16 10.92 9.20
CA SER A 22 11.08 9.76 10.11
C SER A 22 12.41 9.00 10.27
N GLY A 23 13.34 9.18 9.31
CA GLY A 23 14.61 8.46 9.28
C GLY A 23 14.52 7.03 8.74
N PHE A 24 15.67 6.39 8.53
CA PHE A 24 15.79 5.08 7.89
C PHE A 24 15.03 3.97 8.64
N VAL A 25 15.27 3.79 9.94
CA VAL A 25 14.73 2.67 10.74
C VAL A 25 13.20 2.66 10.78
N LYS A 26 12.57 3.82 11.02
CA LYS A 26 11.10 3.91 11.02
C LYS A 26 10.54 3.66 9.63
N THR A 27 11.22 4.15 8.60
CA THR A 27 10.74 4.01 7.23
C THR A 27 10.83 2.56 6.77
N ILE A 28 11.92 1.85 7.05
CA ILE A 28 12.07 0.44 6.66
C ILE A 28 11.08 -0.47 7.41
N ALA A 29 10.87 -0.24 8.72
CA ALA A 29 9.86 -0.98 9.50
C ALA A 29 8.46 -0.75 8.93
N SER A 30 8.12 0.49 8.56
CA SER A 30 6.84 0.81 7.95
C SER A 30 6.68 0.24 6.54
N LEU A 31 7.77 0.12 5.77
CA LEU A 31 7.77 -0.49 4.44
C LEU A 31 7.53 -2.00 4.56
N LEU A 32 8.26 -2.67 5.45
CA LEU A 32 8.04 -4.09 5.76
C LEU A 32 6.62 -4.35 6.23
N GLY A 33 6.12 -3.51 7.16
CA GLY A 33 4.74 -3.58 7.62
C GLY A 33 3.72 -3.42 6.52
N MET A 34 4.00 -2.56 5.53
CA MET A 34 3.12 -2.39 4.38
C MET A 34 3.12 -3.62 3.47
N VAL A 35 4.29 -4.19 3.18
CA VAL A 35 4.40 -5.42 2.37
C VAL A 35 3.69 -6.59 3.07
N ILE A 36 3.93 -6.76 4.36
CA ILE A 36 3.30 -7.81 5.17
C ILE A 36 1.79 -7.59 5.28
N ALA A 37 1.35 -6.34 5.51
CA ALA A 37 -0.07 -6.01 5.52
C ALA A 37 -0.71 -6.32 4.16
N PHE A 38 -0.07 -6.01 3.05
CA PHE A 38 -0.59 -6.33 1.72
C PHE A 38 -0.75 -7.84 1.51
N LEU A 39 0.24 -8.64 1.91
CA LEU A 39 0.21 -10.11 1.75
C LEU A 39 -0.82 -10.79 2.67
N TYR A 40 -0.94 -10.36 3.92
CA TYR A 40 -1.71 -11.07 4.95
C TYR A 40 -3.08 -10.44 5.27
N SER A 41 -3.34 -9.19 4.87
CA SER A 41 -4.63 -8.53 5.13
C SER A 41 -5.82 -9.26 4.53
N GLY A 42 -5.65 -9.92 3.37
CA GLY A 42 -6.72 -10.72 2.77
C GLY A 42 -7.10 -11.96 3.60
N TRP A 43 -6.14 -12.57 4.30
CA TRP A 43 -6.41 -13.69 5.19
C TRP A 43 -7.04 -13.21 6.50
N LEU A 44 -6.50 -12.11 7.04
CA LEU A 44 -7.01 -11.50 8.26
C LEU A 44 -8.43 -10.93 8.07
N SER A 45 -8.75 -10.42 6.87
CA SER A 45 -10.07 -9.86 6.57
C SER A 45 -11.18 -10.89 6.65
N ILE A 46 -10.92 -12.13 6.24
CA ILE A 46 -11.88 -13.24 6.34
C ILE A 46 -12.19 -13.55 7.82
N LYS A 47 -11.16 -13.50 8.69
CA LYS A 47 -11.33 -13.74 10.14
C LYS A 47 -12.03 -12.58 10.85
N ILE A 48 -11.79 -11.34 10.41
CA ILE A 48 -12.34 -10.12 11.03
C ILE A 48 -13.72 -9.76 10.47
N ALA A 49 -14.09 -10.26 9.29
CA ALA A 49 -15.38 -9.96 8.65
C ALA A 49 -16.63 -10.24 9.52
N PRO A 50 -16.72 -11.33 10.30
CA PRO A 50 -17.85 -11.54 11.21
C PRO A 50 -17.96 -10.45 12.28
N PHE A 51 -16.82 -9.99 12.82
CA PHE A 51 -16.77 -8.92 13.82
C PHE A 51 -17.10 -7.56 13.22
N VAL A 52 -16.67 -7.27 11.99
CA VAL A 52 -17.02 -6.02 11.31
C VAL A 52 -18.50 -6.01 10.94
N GLY A 53 -19.04 -7.17 10.56
CA GLY A 53 -20.44 -7.35 10.21
C GLY A 53 -21.40 -7.16 11.38
N SER A 54 -20.97 -7.46 12.61
CA SER A 54 -21.78 -7.25 13.82
C SER A 54 -21.77 -5.80 14.32
N ILE A 55 -20.70 -5.03 14.05
CA ILE A 55 -20.53 -3.67 14.55
C ILE A 55 -21.03 -2.61 13.56
N THR A 56 -20.79 -2.81 12.25
CA THR A 56 -20.98 -1.74 11.25
C THR A 56 -22.09 -2.03 10.25
N THR A 57 -21.95 -3.07 9.43
CA THR A 57 -22.91 -3.34 8.36
C THR A 57 -22.80 -4.77 7.84
N SER A 58 -23.93 -5.40 7.54
CA SER A 58 -23.98 -6.74 6.93
C SER A 58 -24.10 -6.70 5.40
N ASN A 59 -23.91 -5.52 4.77
CA ASN A 59 -24.02 -5.40 3.32
C ASN A 59 -22.93 -6.23 2.62
N PRO A 60 -23.30 -7.22 1.78
CA PRO A 60 -22.36 -8.18 1.19
C PRO A 60 -21.34 -7.55 0.23
N LYS A 61 -21.59 -6.33 -0.28
CA LYS A 61 -20.62 -5.61 -1.13
C LYS A 61 -19.63 -4.78 -0.31
N VAL A 62 -20.07 -4.22 0.82
CA VAL A 62 -19.28 -3.28 1.62
C VAL A 62 -18.44 -4.00 2.68
N LEU A 63 -18.98 -5.07 3.26
CA LEU A 63 -18.36 -5.80 4.35
C LEU A 63 -16.97 -6.37 4.02
N PRO A 64 -16.73 -7.02 2.84
CA PRO A 64 -15.41 -7.53 2.51
C PRO A 64 -14.35 -6.42 2.33
N ILE A 65 -14.75 -5.30 1.71
CA ILE A 65 -13.87 -4.15 1.47
C ILE A 65 -13.48 -3.51 2.80
N LEU A 66 -14.47 -3.27 3.67
CA LEU A 66 -14.22 -2.66 4.98
C LEU A 66 -13.34 -3.57 5.86
N SER A 67 -13.61 -4.87 5.88
CA SER A 67 -12.83 -5.85 6.63
C SER A 67 -11.38 -5.94 6.13
N PHE A 68 -11.17 -5.82 4.82
CA PHE A 68 -9.85 -5.76 4.22
C PHE A 68 -9.09 -4.50 4.67
N ILE A 69 -9.72 -3.33 4.57
CA ILE A 69 -9.12 -2.05 4.96
C ILE A 69 -8.74 -2.07 6.45
N LEU A 70 -9.63 -2.56 7.30
CA LEU A 70 -9.38 -2.66 8.75
C LEU A 70 -8.23 -3.62 9.06
N SER A 71 -8.17 -4.76 8.38
CA SER A 71 -7.10 -5.75 8.54
C SER A 71 -5.75 -5.20 8.09
N PHE A 72 -5.73 -4.55 6.93
CA PHE A 72 -4.54 -3.86 6.43
C PHE A 72 -4.05 -2.80 7.42
N ALA A 73 -4.97 -1.97 7.93
CA ALA A 73 -4.64 -0.94 8.90
C ALA A 73 -4.06 -1.55 10.19
N MET A 74 -4.68 -2.59 10.77
CA MET A 74 -4.18 -3.25 11.98
C MET A 74 -2.74 -3.76 11.82
N ILE A 75 -2.47 -4.51 10.73
CA ILE A 75 -1.13 -5.04 10.48
C ILE A 75 -0.15 -3.89 10.23
N TYR A 76 -0.50 -2.94 9.38
CA TYR A 76 0.40 -1.84 9.05
C TYR A 76 0.73 -0.98 10.30
N LEU A 77 -0.26 -0.65 11.13
CA LEU A 77 -0.05 0.11 12.35
C LEU A 77 0.85 -0.64 13.33
N SER A 78 0.71 -1.96 13.50
CA SER A 78 1.55 -2.72 14.43
C SER A 78 3.04 -2.64 14.08
N PHE A 79 3.38 -2.68 12.78
CA PHE A 79 4.76 -2.50 12.31
C PHE A 79 5.25 -1.05 12.43
N VAL A 80 4.39 -0.06 12.19
CA VAL A 80 4.75 1.35 12.40
C VAL A 80 5.05 1.61 13.88
N LEU A 81 4.23 1.07 14.77
CA LEU A 81 4.44 1.09 16.21
C LEU A 81 5.75 0.38 16.57
N ALA A 82 5.98 -0.84 16.08
CA ALA A 82 7.22 -1.57 16.32
C ALA A 82 8.45 -0.75 15.88
N GLY A 83 8.43 -0.14 14.70
CA GLY A 83 9.49 0.73 14.22
C GLY A 83 9.69 1.99 15.06
N PHE A 84 8.60 2.55 15.61
CA PHE A 84 8.67 3.65 16.56
C PHE A 84 9.31 3.22 17.88
N LEU A 85 8.88 2.11 18.47
CA LEU A 85 9.49 1.57 19.69
C LEU A 85 10.97 1.27 19.47
N LEU A 86 11.33 0.62 18.36
CA LEU A 86 12.72 0.33 18.02
C LEU A 86 13.56 1.61 17.96
N SER A 87 13.01 2.67 17.34
CA SER A 87 13.65 3.98 17.31
C SER A 87 13.81 4.62 18.70
N VAL A 88 12.91 4.36 19.63
CA VAL A 88 13.03 4.88 21.00
C VAL A 88 14.10 4.09 21.77
N PHE A 89 14.11 2.75 21.63
CA PHE A 89 15.11 1.88 22.25
C PHE A 89 16.52 2.12 21.75
N LEU A 90 16.70 2.41 20.46
CA LEU A 90 17.99 2.77 19.87
C LEU A 90 18.47 4.17 20.28
N GLY A 91 17.67 4.91 21.07
CA GLY A 91 17.91 6.29 21.45
C GLY A 91 17.73 7.26 20.27
N LYS A 92 17.89 8.56 20.53
CA LYS A 92 18.13 9.53 19.44
C LYS A 92 19.49 9.20 18.83
N LEU A 93 19.58 8.17 17.99
CA LEU A 93 20.63 8.07 16.99
C LEU A 93 20.65 9.44 16.32
N ASN A 94 21.78 10.14 16.37
CA ASN A 94 21.94 11.41 15.67
C ASN A 94 21.70 11.10 14.18
N LEU A 95 20.46 11.28 13.75
CA LEU A 95 20.00 10.96 12.41
C LEU A 95 20.85 11.77 11.47
N THR A 96 21.82 11.09 10.86
CA THR A 96 22.77 11.74 9.98
C THR A 96 22.00 12.13 8.72
N LEU A 97 22.49 13.12 7.98
CA LEU A 97 21.88 13.51 6.71
C LEU A 97 21.69 12.29 5.76
N ALA A 98 22.61 11.32 5.85
CA ALA A 98 22.51 10.01 5.20
C ALA A 98 21.25 9.21 5.59
N ASP A 99 20.91 9.11 6.88
CA ASP A 99 19.71 8.39 7.35
C ASP A 99 18.42 9.00 6.83
N ARG A 100 18.39 10.33 6.68
CA ARG A 100 17.23 11.06 6.14
C ARG A 100 17.08 10.84 4.63
N ILE A 101 18.20 10.84 3.88
CA ILE A 101 18.19 10.55 2.44
C ILE A 101 17.75 9.11 2.19
N LEU A 102 18.29 8.14 2.93
CA LEU A 102 17.86 6.74 2.84
C LEU A 102 16.38 6.57 3.21
N GLY A 103 15.92 7.28 4.24
CA GLY A 103 14.49 7.35 4.58
C GLY A 103 13.63 7.93 3.45
N SER A 104 14.10 8.95 2.74
CA SER A 104 13.41 9.52 1.58
C SER A 104 13.28 8.51 0.43
N ILE A 105 14.36 7.80 0.09
CA ILE A 105 14.37 6.77 -0.96
C ILE A 105 13.39 5.64 -0.61
N LEU A 106 13.42 5.15 0.63
CA LEU A 106 12.46 4.15 1.10
C LEU A 106 11.02 4.69 1.09
N GLY A 107 10.82 5.97 1.42
CA GLY A 107 9.55 6.66 1.32
C GLY A 107 9.00 6.71 -0.11
N LEU A 108 9.87 6.93 -1.11
CA LEU A 108 9.52 6.88 -2.54
C LEU A 108 9.06 5.48 -2.96
N ILE A 109 9.82 4.45 -2.57
CA ILE A 109 9.46 3.04 -2.87
C ILE A 109 8.09 2.72 -2.26
N LYS A 110 7.87 3.13 -1.00
CA LYS A 110 6.61 2.96 -0.31
C LYS A 110 5.46 3.68 -1.01
N ALA A 111 5.68 4.92 -1.45
CA ALA A 111 4.69 5.70 -2.17
C ALA A 111 4.27 5.02 -3.47
N SER A 112 5.23 4.52 -4.25
CA SER A 112 4.98 3.77 -5.49
C SER A 112 4.07 2.56 -5.23
N LEU A 113 4.41 1.79 -4.19
CA LEU A 113 3.63 0.62 -3.76
C LEU A 113 2.20 1.00 -3.34
N PHE A 114 2.05 2.15 -2.66
CA PHE A 114 0.75 2.62 -2.18
C PHE A 114 -0.14 3.12 -3.33
N ILE A 115 0.47 3.79 -4.31
CA ILE A 115 -0.20 4.24 -5.54
C ILE A 115 -0.70 3.01 -6.33
N THR A 116 0.13 1.98 -6.51
CA THR A 116 -0.27 0.71 -7.13
C THR A 116 -1.44 0.07 -6.39
N PHE A 117 -1.41 0.08 -5.06
CA PHE A 117 -2.47 -0.49 -4.25
C PHE A 117 -3.81 0.24 -4.43
N ILE A 118 -3.79 1.57 -4.42
CA ILE A 118 -4.98 2.40 -4.68
C ILE A 118 -5.50 2.17 -6.10
N TYR A 119 -4.61 2.08 -7.10
CA TYR A 119 -5.00 1.76 -8.46
C TYR A 119 -5.75 0.43 -8.54
N LEU A 120 -5.23 -0.62 -7.89
CA LEU A 120 -5.88 -1.93 -7.81
C LEU A 120 -7.27 -1.83 -7.16
N LEU A 121 -7.39 -1.14 -6.03
CA LEU A 121 -8.66 -0.91 -5.36
C LEU A 121 -9.68 -0.17 -6.23
N LEU A 122 -9.22 0.71 -7.13
CA LEU A 122 -10.08 1.41 -8.08
C LEU A 122 -10.43 0.58 -9.31
N VAL A 123 -9.60 -0.38 -9.73
CA VAL A 123 -9.86 -1.19 -10.93
C VAL A 123 -10.65 -2.46 -10.61
N ILE A 124 -10.42 -3.07 -9.44
CA ILE A 124 -11.12 -4.30 -9.02
C ILE A 124 -12.66 -4.18 -9.06
N PRO A 125 -13.28 -3.08 -8.58
CA PRO A 125 -14.74 -2.97 -8.51
C PRO A 125 -15.39 -2.56 -9.83
N TYR A 126 -14.65 -1.99 -10.79
CA TYR A 126 -15.21 -1.42 -12.02
C TYR A 126 -14.92 -2.32 -13.24
N PRO A 127 -15.84 -2.42 -14.22
CA PRO A 127 -15.62 -3.21 -15.44
C PRO A 127 -14.51 -2.61 -16.32
N PRO A 128 -13.75 -3.43 -17.08
CA PRO A 128 -12.64 -2.96 -17.93
C PRO A 128 -13.05 -1.93 -18.99
N SER A 129 -14.33 -1.92 -19.39
CA SER A 129 -14.85 -1.11 -20.51
C SER A 129 -15.00 0.39 -20.23
N LYS A 130 -14.82 0.87 -18.99
CA LYS A 130 -14.85 2.31 -18.63
C LYS A 130 -13.50 2.84 -18.14
N ASN A 131 -12.42 2.10 -18.34
CA ASN A 131 -11.17 2.32 -17.61
C ASN A 131 -10.23 3.34 -18.30
N ASN A 132 -10.51 4.64 -18.17
CA ASN A 132 -9.61 5.75 -18.57
C ASN A 132 -8.33 5.85 -17.71
N LEU A 133 -8.01 4.81 -16.95
CA LEU A 133 -6.87 4.76 -16.03
C LEU A 133 -5.58 4.29 -16.73
N LYS A 134 -5.66 3.69 -17.92
CA LYS A 134 -4.49 3.44 -18.80
C LYS A 134 -3.92 4.74 -19.41
N THR A 135 -4.74 5.78 -19.50
CA THR A 135 -4.32 7.14 -19.90
C THR A 135 -3.74 7.97 -18.76
N ALA A 136 -3.66 7.43 -17.54
CA ALA A 136 -3.04 8.11 -16.41
C ALA A 136 -1.52 8.19 -16.59
N LEU A 137 -0.92 9.35 -16.32
CA LEU A 137 0.54 9.53 -16.40
C LEU A 137 1.28 8.64 -15.38
N THR A 138 0.60 8.23 -14.32
CA THR A 138 1.14 7.36 -13.27
C THR A 138 1.08 5.87 -13.61
N TYR A 139 0.41 5.47 -14.70
CA TYR A 139 0.29 4.07 -15.11
C TYR A 139 1.63 3.32 -15.26
N PRO A 140 2.70 3.91 -15.84
CA PRO A 140 4.00 3.23 -15.95
C PRO A 140 4.63 2.87 -14.60
N ILE A 141 4.39 3.68 -13.56
CA ILE A 141 4.86 3.42 -12.19
C ILE A 141 4.12 2.21 -11.62
N VAL A 142 2.82 2.13 -11.87
CA VAL A 142 1.96 1.01 -11.44
C VAL A 142 2.39 -0.29 -12.14
N GLU A 143 2.56 -0.28 -13.46
CA GLU A 143 3.01 -1.42 -14.25
C GLU A 143 4.39 -1.92 -13.81
N LYS A 144 5.36 -1.02 -13.64
CA LYS A 144 6.72 -1.38 -13.20
C LYS A 144 6.71 -2.00 -11.80
N THR A 145 5.94 -1.42 -10.88
CA THR A 145 5.79 -1.94 -9.52
C THR A 145 5.13 -3.32 -9.53
N LEU A 146 4.11 -3.51 -10.36
CA LEU A 146 3.43 -4.80 -10.53
C LEU A 146 4.33 -5.87 -11.15
N LYS A 147 5.16 -5.51 -12.14
CA LYS A 147 6.11 -6.42 -12.76
C LYS A 147 7.17 -6.89 -11.77
N ILE A 148 7.71 -5.97 -10.96
CA ILE A 148 8.69 -6.26 -9.91
C ILE A 148 8.07 -7.10 -8.79
N SER A 149 6.82 -6.83 -8.43
CA SER A 149 6.12 -7.60 -7.38
C SER A 149 5.50 -8.90 -7.87
N SER A 150 5.37 -9.10 -9.19
CA SER A 150 4.79 -10.31 -9.79
C SER A 150 5.36 -11.64 -9.26
N PRO A 151 6.67 -11.80 -8.97
CA PRO A 151 7.19 -13.07 -8.43
C PRO A 151 6.63 -13.40 -7.05
N PHE A 152 6.22 -12.39 -6.28
CA PHE A 152 5.74 -12.51 -4.90
C PHE A 152 4.21 -12.62 -4.81
N ILE A 153 3.49 -12.47 -5.93
CA ILE A 153 2.03 -12.49 -5.97
C ILE A 153 1.54 -13.92 -6.28
N PRO A 154 0.50 -14.43 -5.58
CA PRO A 154 -0.11 -15.73 -5.89
C PRO A 154 -0.60 -15.84 -7.34
N GLU A 155 -0.46 -17.02 -7.96
CA GLU A 155 -0.86 -17.25 -9.37
C GLU A 155 -2.33 -16.87 -9.65
N SER A 156 -3.23 -17.13 -8.70
CA SER A 156 -4.65 -16.75 -8.81
C SER A 156 -4.85 -15.24 -9.01
N TRP A 157 -4.04 -14.42 -8.34
CA TRP A 157 -4.03 -12.98 -8.52
C TRP A 157 -3.40 -12.58 -9.85
N LYS A 158 -2.32 -13.24 -10.29
CA LYS A 158 -1.73 -12.96 -11.61
C LYS A 158 -2.73 -13.20 -12.74
N THR A 159 -3.48 -14.29 -12.69
CA THR A 159 -4.50 -14.59 -13.70
C THR A 159 -5.64 -13.56 -13.68
N PHE A 160 -6.06 -13.14 -12.48
CA PHE A 160 -7.08 -12.08 -12.32
C PHE A 160 -6.61 -10.74 -12.89
N LEU A 161 -5.35 -10.37 -12.67
CA LEU A 161 -4.76 -9.12 -13.17
C LEU A 161 -4.50 -9.13 -14.67
N LYS A 162 -4.08 -10.27 -15.24
CA LYS A 162 -4.00 -10.47 -16.70
C LYS A 162 -5.38 -10.34 -17.36
N LYS A 163 -6.41 -10.93 -16.77
CA LYS A 163 -7.80 -10.83 -17.27
C LYS A 163 -8.36 -9.40 -17.23
N ARG A 164 -7.80 -8.53 -16.39
CA ARG A 164 -8.12 -7.10 -16.31
C ARG A 164 -7.23 -6.22 -17.20
N GLU A 165 -6.33 -6.82 -17.99
CA GLU A 165 -5.32 -6.14 -18.82
C GLU A 165 -4.43 -5.16 -18.04
N VAL A 166 -4.17 -5.45 -16.76
CA VAL A 166 -3.32 -4.64 -15.87
C VAL A 166 -1.88 -5.16 -15.83
N LEU A 167 -1.71 -6.45 -16.15
CA LEU A 167 -0.42 -7.10 -16.36
C LEU A 167 -0.36 -7.61 -17.80
N THR A 168 0.69 -7.20 -18.51
CA THR A 168 1.04 -7.63 -19.87
C THR A 168 1.71 -9.00 -19.84
#